data_AF-A0A5B9QHG2-F1
#
_entry.id   AF-A0A5B9QHG2-F1
#
_cell.length_a   1.000
_cell.length_b   1.000
_cell.length_c   1.000
_cell.angle_alpha   90.00
_cell.angle_beta   90.00
_cell.angle_gamma   90.00
#
_symmetry.space_group_name_H-M   'P 1'
#
loop_
_entity.id
_entity.type
_entity.pdbx_description
1 polymer ?
#
loop_
_entity_poly.entity_id
_entity_poly.type
_entity_poly.pdbx_seq_one_letter_code
_entity_poly.pdbx_strand_id
1 'polypeptide(L)' 'MQIQLPEDTQQLSLAAGYANVDQFVNSLLRKERERLAIQAGIDAMDAGQTADFADFDREFREKNGLKSQ' A
#
# COMPACT_ATOMS: atom_id res chain seq x y z
N MET A 1 -8.76 -14.75 12.56
CA MET A 1 -9.69 -13.62 12.80
C MET A 1 -10.97 -13.94 12.06
N GLN A 2 -12.08 -14.20 12.76
CA GLN A 2 -13.41 -14.25 12.14
C GLN A 2 -14.01 -12.85 12.26
N ILE A 3 -14.26 -12.23 11.12
CA ILE A 3 -14.90 -10.91 11.04
C ILE A 3 -16.33 -11.14 10.59
N GLN A 4 -17.31 -10.65 11.37
CA GLN A 4 -18.68 -10.56 10.91
C GLN A 4 -18.73 -9.48 9.83
N LEU A 5 -19.12 -9.87 8.61
CA LEU A 5 -19.34 -8.93 7.52
C LEU A 5 -20.77 -8.37 7.61
N PRO A 6 -20.97 -7.08 7.33
CA PRO A 6 -22.30 -6.51 7.16
C PRO A 6 -23.12 -7.29 6.12
N GLU A 7 -24.45 -7.38 6.35
CA GLU A 7 -25.36 -8.15 5.50
C GLU A 7 -25.39 -7.65 4.04
N ASP A 8 -25.08 -6.37 3.82
CA ASP A 8 -25.05 -5.71 2.51
C ASP A 8 -23.72 -5.84 1.77
N THR A 9 -22.70 -6.47 2.36
CA THR A 9 -21.34 -6.57 1.77
C THR A 9 -21.37 -7.20 0.38
N GLN A 10 -22.28 -8.15 0.13
CA GLN A 10 -22.43 -8.75 -1.20
C GLN A 10 -22.92 -7.74 -2.23
N GLN A 11 -23.90 -6.90 -1.90
CA GLN A 11 -24.38 -5.84 -2.78
C GLN A 11 -23.30 -4.79 -3.04
N LEU A 12 -22.56 -4.40 -2.00
CA LEU A 12 -21.43 -3.48 -2.12
C LEU A 12 -20.32 -4.04 -3.03
N SER A 13 -19.98 -5.32 -2.92
CA SER A 13 -18.98 -5.96 -3.78
C SER A 13 -19.37 -5.92 -5.26
N LEU A 14 -20.65 -6.19 -5.56
CA LEU A 14 -21.17 -6.19 -6.93
C LEU A 14 -21.24 -4.76 -7.48
N ALA A 15 -21.74 -3.81 -6.69
CA ALA A 15 -21.79 -2.39 -7.06
C ALA A 15 -20.40 -1.80 -7.33
N ALA A 16 -19.38 -2.28 -6.61
CA ALA A 16 -17.98 -1.92 -6.82
C ALA A 16 -17.31 -2.69 -7.98
N GLY A 17 -18.02 -3.58 -8.67
CA GLY A 17 -17.54 -4.31 -9.85
C GLY A 17 -16.68 -5.55 -9.56
N TYR A 18 -16.73 -6.08 -8.33
CA TYR A 18 -16.01 -7.30 -7.96
C TYR A 18 -16.86 -8.55 -8.18
N ALA A 19 -16.22 -9.65 -8.55
CA ALA A 19 -16.91 -10.92 -8.81
C ALA A 19 -17.39 -11.61 -7.51
N ASN A 20 -16.75 -11.32 -6.39
CA ASN A 20 -17.12 -11.84 -5.08
C ASN A 20 -16.64 -10.94 -3.93
N VAL A 21 -17.17 -11.20 -2.74
CA VAL A 21 -16.86 -10.48 -1.51
C VAL A 21 -15.40 -10.60 -1.11
N ASP A 22 -14.76 -11.76 -1.29
CA ASP A 22 -13.35 -11.96 -0.92
C ASP A 22 -12.42 -11.05 -1.73
N GLN A 23 -12.65 -10.93 -3.05
CA GLN A 23 -11.89 -10.01 -3.90
C GLN A 23 -12.11 -8.57 -3.49
N PHE A 24 -13.35 -8.19 -3.17
CA PHE A 24 -13.67 -6.86 -2.68
C PHE A 24 -12.94 -6.55 -1.37
N VAL A 25 -13.04 -7.41 -0.36
CA VAL A 25 -12.37 -7.24 0.94
C VAL A 25 -10.86 -7.17 0.78
N ASN A 26 -10.25 -8.07 -0.01
CA ASN A 26 -8.81 -8.04 -0.28
C ASN A 26 -8.38 -6.73 -0.96
N SER A 27 -9.22 -6.18 -1.85
CA SER A 27 -8.95 -4.90 -2.48
C SER A 27 -8.95 -3.74 -1.46
N LEU A 28 -9.88 -3.76 -0.51
CA LEU A 28 -9.96 -2.75 0.56
C LEU A 28 -8.74 -2.85 1.48
N LEU A 29 -8.36 -4.07 1.87
CA LEU A 29 -7.16 -4.30 2.69
C LEU A 29 -5.89 -3.80 1.99
N ARG A 30 -5.77 -4.03 0.67
CA ARG A 30 -4.65 -3.50 -0.12
C ARG A 30 -4.65 -1.97 -0.13
N LYS A 31 -5.79 -1.34 -0.44
CA LYS A 31 -5.93 0.12 -0.44
C LYS A 31 -5.57 0.73 0.91
N GLU A 32 -5.98 0.11 2.01
CA GLU A 32 -5.65 0.61 3.35
C GLU A 32 -4.15 0.50 3.64
N ARG A 33 -3.49 -0.58 3.25
CA ARG A 33 -2.03 -0.70 3.36
C ARG A 33 -1.31 0.38 2.55
N GLU A 34 -1.77 0.63 1.33
CA GLU A 34 -1.24 1.71 0.48
C GLU A 34 -1.43 3.08 1.15
N ARG A 35 -2.63 3.35 1.70
CA ARG A 35 -2.93 4.60 2.43
C ARG A 35 -2.00 4.80 3.62
N LEU A 36 -1.80 3.76 4.44
CA LEU A 36 -0.90 3.81 5.59
C LEU A 36 0.57 4.03 5.18
N ALA A 37 1.02 3.39 4.10
CA ALA A 37 2.37 3.60 3.58
C ALA A 37 2.59 5.04 3.09
N ILE A 38 1.60 5.62 2.40
CA ILE A 38 1.64 7.02 1.97
C ILE A 38 1.68 7.95 3.19
N GLN A 39 0.82 7.72 4.19
CA GLN A 39 0.81 8.53 5.40
C GLN A 39 2.17 8.49 6.12
N ALA A 40 2.75 7.31 6.27
CA ALA A 40 4.08 7.17 6.88
C ALA A 40 5.16 7.95 6.10
N GLY A 41 5.08 7.99 4.77
CA GLY A 41 5.98 8.80 3.94
C GLY A 41 5.80 10.30 4.15
N ILE A 42 4.55 10.78 4.28
CA ILE A 42 4.24 12.18 4.60
C ILE A 42 4.78 12.53 5.98
N ASP A 43 4.51 11.70 6.98
CA ASP A 43 4.96 11.92 8.35
C ASP A 43 6.50 11.96 8.45
N ALA A 44 7.20 11.10 7.70
CA ALA A 44 8.65 11.11 7.61
C ALA A 44 9.19 12.39 6.96
N MET A 45 8.55 12.86 5.88
CA MET A 45 8.91 14.12 5.23
C MET A 45 8.72 15.31 6.18
N ASP A 46 7.60 15.37 6.89
CA ASP A 46 7.29 16.44 7.86
C ASP A 46 8.27 16.42 9.06
N ALA A 47 8.75 15.23 9.44
CA ALA A 47 9.79 15.05 10.45
C ALA A 47 11.22 15.35 9.94
N GLY A 48 11.38 15.76 8.67
CA GLY A 48 12.68 16.00 8.05
C GLY A 48 13.51 14.74 7.80
N GLN A 49 12.90 13.56 7.83
CA GLN A 49 13.52 12.27 7.55
C GLN A 49 13.62 12.00 6.05
N THR A 50 14.14 12.99 5.31
CA THR A 50 14.40 12.90 3.87
C THR A 50 15.86 12.56 3.63
N ALA A 51 16.13 11.61 2.72
CA ALA A 51 17.48 11.31 2.26
C ALA A 51 17.76 12.01 0.91
N ASP A 52 19.03 12.28 0.62
CA ASP A 52 19.43 12.70 -0.72
C ASP A 52 19.16 11.55 -1.71
N PHE A 53 18.64 11.89 -2.88
CA PHE A 53 18.34 10.91 -3.92
C PHE A 53 19.58 10.14 -4.37
N ALA A 54 20.76 10.77 -4.40
CA ALA A 54 22.00 10.12 -4.82
C ALA A 54 22.43 9.01 -3.83
N ASP A 55 22.27 9.25 -2.53
CA ASP A 55 22.55 8.25 -1.50
C ASP A 55 21.56 7.09 -1.58
N PHE A 56 20.27 7.39 -1.77
CA PHE A 56 19.23 6.39 -1.99
C PHE A 56 19.50 5.53 -3.24
N ASP A 57 19.81 6.15 -4.39
CA ASP A 57 20.05 5.43 -5.65
C ASP A 57 21.26 4.50 -5.53
N ARG A 58 22.34 4.95 -4.88
CA ARG A 58 23.51 4.11 -4.59
C ARG A 58 23.12 2.88 -3.76
N GLU A 59 22.50 3.08 -2.60
CA GLU A 59 22.11 1.98 -1.70
C GLU A 59 21.11 1.02 -2.36
N PHE A 60 20.15 1.55 -3.10
CA PHE A 60 19.17 0.75 -3.83
C PHE A 60 19.84 -0.11 -4.90
N ARG A 61 20.77 0.44 -5.66
CA ARG A 61 21.50 -0.30 -6.69
C ARG A 61 22.38 -1.39 -6.10
N GLU A 62 23.12 -1.09 -5.03
CA GLU A 62 23.95 -2.07 -4.32
C GLU A 62 23.11 -3.24 -3.80
N LYS A 63 21.97 -2.94 -3.16
CA LYS A 63 21.07 -3.95 -2.60
C LYS A 63 20.43 -4.85 -3.66
N ASN A 64 20.18 -4.32 -4.85
CA ASN A 64 19.49 -5.03 -5.93
C ASN A 64 20.45 -5.53 -7.04
N GLY A 65 21.76 -5.39 -6.87
CA GLY A 65 22.76 -5.82 -7.86
C GLY A 65 22.68 -5.07 -9.19
N LEU A 66 22.21 -3.81 -9.17
CA LEU A 66 22.12 -2.97 -10.36
C LEU A 66 23.46 -2.25 -10.57
N LYS A 67 23.90 -2.13 -11.83
CA LYS A 67 25.13 -1.38 -12.15
C LYS A 67 24.92 0.11 -11.86
N SER A 68 25.77 0.69 -11.03
CA SER A 68 25.98 2.14 -10.99
C SER A 68 26.69 2.56 -12.29
N GLN A 69 26.27 3.70 -12.86
CA GLN A 69 26.97 4.34 -13.98
C GLN A 69 27.97 5.36 -13.44
#